data_AF-A0A0G1XCQ5-F1
#
_entry.id   AF-A0A0G1XCQ5-F1
#
_cell.length_a   1.000
_cell.length_b   1.000
_cell.length_c   1.000
_cell.angle_alpha   90.00
_cell.angle_beta   90.00
_cell.angle_gamma   90.00
#
_symmetry.space_group_name_H-M   'P 1'
#
loop_
_entity.id
_entity.type
_entity.pdbx_description
1 polymer ?
#
loop_
_entity_poly.entity_id
_entity_poly.type
_entity_poly.pdbx_seq_one_letter_code
_entity_poly.pdbx_strand_id
1 'polypeptide(L)'
;MAATRKTTGAAMPRPSQLLLGMHYTKTVSFDEERARTVFREVGDRYRMGVGFFSGVRRIQPQHLYTPAELKELGGLELANWFFFLSISQRGGLNSDDSIRLTRAVWDRRPDLFNPPQAAALSPREIRRAILGVAAEFYPKISGATGGGSLSFKLREFARHWRLNAAALDAHWGGDVRNVFTEPRTFEEYFLLIDRGSQKPPKQNPRGFYGMRRKIFSLLIFWLIEFELVSYFRIPLVVDFHVLRALIQLGVLQVNWKPLGRGNPKIEARLRPRALRQYPAVHVHETLINQVIGWSCDFLIRENLSPFDVGNGLWNLSRVLCASYYGNKSESVRRFDPEARKWHNVTAKLVNSAKLNRVSAWPKNYRDLCRYCPFERYCGLAIPAGPYYDWGQNVNAGEHVVYPGREATLGGIPWYDLPINLTRRRNNTVWDGRLPKATVIGKKTREKNLPTDQLTLTTRRGRRLVR
;
A
#
# COMPACT_ATOMS: atom_id res chain seq x y z
N MET A 1 -30.34 -33.53 -57.49
CA MET A 1 -29.29 -33.81 -56.49
C MET A 1 -29.14 -32.57 -55.60
N ALA A 2 -29.68 -32.65 -54.39
CA ALA A 2 -29.56 -31.62 -53.38
C ALA A 2 -28.33 -31.91 -52.52
N ALA A 3 -27.47 -30.91 -52.33
CA ALA A 3 -26.50 -30.88 -51.25
C ALA A 3 -26.22 -29.43 -50.85
N THR A 4 -26.99 -29.01 -49.86
CA THR A 4 -26.83 -27.81 -49.02
C THR A 4 -25.41 -27.67 -48.47
N ARG A 5 -24.71 -26.57 -48.78
CA ARG A 5 -23.54 -26.14 -48.01
C ARG A 5 -24.00 -25.27 -46.85
N LYS A 6 -23.78 -25.79 -45.64
CA LYS A 6 -24.06 -25.18 -44.34
C LYS A 6 -23.48 -23.75 -44.25
N THR A 7 -24.34 -22.82 -43.84
CA THR A 7 -23.97 -21.60 -43.13
C THR A 7 -23.21 -21.96 -41.87
N THR A 8 -21.89 -21.79 -41.89
CA THR A 8 -21.11 -21.72 -40.65
C THR A 8 -21.27 -20.30 -40.14
N GLY A 9 -21.96 -20.18 -38.99
CA GLY A 9 -22.26 -18.91 -38.36
C GLY A 9 -21.01 -18.05 -38.21
N ALA A 10 -21.16 -16.77 -38.53
CA ALA A 10 -20.18 -15.75 -38.19
C ALA A 10 -19.85 -15.90 -36.70
N ALA A 11 -18.60 -16.27 -36.44
CA ALA A 11 -18.09 -16.41 -35.09
C ALA A 11 -18.29 -15.07 -34.37
N MET A 12 -18.90 -15.14 -33.18
CA MET A 12 -18.99 -14.01 -32.27
C MET A 12 -17.60 -13.36 -32.09
N PRO A 13 -17.51 -12.02 -32.01
CA PRO A 13 -16.26 -11.37 -31.64
C PRO A 13 -15.78 -11.95 -30.30
N ARG A 14 -14.57 -12.51 -30.30
CA ARG A 14 -13.97 -13.19 -29.13
C ARG A 14 -13.74 -12.17 -28.00
N PRO A 15 -13.87 -12.55 -26.72
CA PRO A 15 -14.09 -11.61 -25.60
C PRO A 15 -12.89 -10.72 -25.20
N SER A 16 -11.78 -10.75 -25.95
CA SER A 16 -10.60 -9.95 -25.65
C SER A 16 -9.62 -9.90 -26.83
N GLN A 17 -9.72 -8.89 -27.69
CA GLN A 17 -8.55 -8.38 -28.43
C GLN A 17 -7.66 -7.49 -27.51
N LEU A 18 -7.86 -7.56 -26.19
CA LEU A 18 -7.89 -6.43 -25.27
C LEU A 18 -6.56 -6.14 -24.54
N LEU A 19 -5.43 -6.21 -25.24
CA LEU A 19 -4.19 -5.57 -24.79
C LEU A 19 -3.47 -4.84 -25.94
N LEU A 20 -4.20 -4.54 -27.02
CA LEU A 20 -3.80 -3.82 -28.24
C LEU A 20 -2.31 -4.02 -28.62
N GLY A 21 -1.89 -5.29 -28.75
CA GLY A 21 -0.57 -5.67 -29.29
C GLY A 21 0.45 -6.21 -28.29
N MET A 22 0.18 -6.20 -26.97
CA MET A 22 1.08 -6.81 -25.99
C MET A 22 0.68 -8.25 -25.67
N HIS A 23 1.27 -9.22 -26.38
CA HIS A 23 1.21 -10.63 -25.98
C HIS A 23 2.07 -10.86 -24.73
N TYR A 24 1.49 -10.70 -23.54
CA TYR A 24 2.15 -11.24 -22.35
C TYR A 24 2.03 -12.76 -22.41
N THR A 25 3.15 -13.46 -22.27
CA THR A 25 3.13 -14.90 -21.99
C THR A 25 2.33 -15.10 -20.71
N LYS A 26 1.23 -15.86 -20.76
CA LYS A 26 0.41 -16.13 -19.56
C LYS A 26 1.29 -16.80 -18.51
N THR A 27 1.57 -16.07 -17.44
CA THR A 27 2.42 -16.56 -16.32
C THR A 27 1.60 -16.97 -15.11
N VAL A 28 0.30 -16.72 -15.16
CA VAL A 28 -0.67 -16.98 -14.09
C VAL A 28 -1.97 -17.51 -14.66
N SER A 29 -2.74 -18.22 -13.84
CA SER A 29 -4.11 -18.65 -14.10
C SER A 29 -5.02 -18.18 -12.96
N PHE A 30 -6.32 -18.11 -13.23
CA PHE A 30 -7.32 -17.66 -12.28
C PHE A 30 -8.40 -18.74 -12.12
N ASP A 31 -8.78 -19.02 -10.87
CA ASP A 31 -9.95 -19.83 -10.56
C ASP A 31 -11.18 -18.90 -10.58
N GLU A 32 -11.87 -18.83 -11.72
CA GLU A 32 -12.98 -17.88 -11.93
C GLU A 32 -14.21 -18.19 -11.07
N GLU A 33 -14.49 -19.47 -10.80
CA GLU A 33 -15.60 -19.87 -9.93
C GLU A 33 -15.33 -19.43 -8.49
N ARG A 34 -14.10 -19.66 -8.01
CA ARG A 34 -13.67 -19.19 -6.71
C ARG A 34 -13.62 -17.67 -6.64
N ALA A 35 -13.13 -17.01 -7.69
CA ALA A 35 -13.13 -15.55 -7.80
C ALA A 35 -14.56 -14.99 -7.65
N ARG A 36 -15.53 -15.58 -8.35
CA ARG A 36 -16.94 -15.15 -8.30
C ARG A 36 -17.48 -15.23 -6.88
N THR A 37 -17.27 -16.37 -6.22
CA THR A 37 -17.74 -16.61 -4.85
C THR A 37 -17.07 -15.65 -3.86
N VAL A 38 -15.74 -15.58 -3.88
CA VAL A 38 -14.95 -14.75 -2.97
C VAL A 38 -15.24 -13.27 -3.18
N PHE A 39 -15.27 -12.79 -4.43
CA PHE A 39 -15.45 -11.36 -4.70
C PHE A 39 -16.85 -10.88 -4.35
N ARG A 40 -17.90 -11.68 -4.63
CA ARG A 40 -19.27 -11.37 -4.17
C ARG A 40 -19.32 -11.28 -2.65
N GLU A 41 -18.84 -12.30 -1.95
CA GLU A 41 -18.92 -12.31 -0.48
C GLU A 41 -18.05 -11.23 0.18
N VAL A 42 -16.84 -10.97 -0.33
CA VAL A 42 -15.99 -9.85 0.13
C VAL A 42 -16.67 -8.51 -0.12
N GLY A 43 -17.17 -8.29 -1.34
CA GLY A 43 -17.81 -7.03 -1.72
C GLY A 43 -19.07 -6.76 -0.90
N ASP A 44 -19.96 -7.75 -0.77
CA ASP A 44 -21.19 -7.64 0.00
C ASP A 44 -20.92 -7.34 1.47
N ARG A 45 -20.02 -8.09 2.09
CA ARG A 45 -19.69 -7.87 3.51
C ARG A 45 -19.01 -6.52 3.74
N TYR A 46 -18.15 -6.08 2.83
CA TYR A 46 -17.54 -4.75 2.90
C TYR A 46 -18.59 -3.64 2.78
N ARG A 47 -19.47 -3.74 1.78
CA ARG A 47 -20.55 -2.80 1.51
C ARG A 47 -21.53 -2.70 2.67
N MET A 48 -21.93 -3.84 3.22
CA MET A 48 -22.86 -3.93 4.37
C MET A 48 -22.18 -3.59 5.71
N GLY A 49 -20.85 -3.54 5.77
CA GLY A 49 -20.11 -3.27 7.01
C GLY A 49 -20.32 -4.34 8.08
N VAL A 50 -20.39 -5.62 7.69
CA VAL A 50 -20.68 -6.74 8.61
C VAL A 50 -19.41 -7.53 8.97
N GLY A 51 -19.40 -8.08 10.20
CA GLY A 51 -18.22 -8.75 10.76
C GLY A 51 -16.98 -7.88 10.58
N PHE A 52 -15.84 -8.52 10.24
CA PHE A 52 -14.70 -7.96 9.49
C PHE A 52 -14.69 -6.42 9.29
N PHE A 53 -15.63 -6.02 8.45
CA PHE A 53 -15.67 -4.74 7.77
C PHE A 53 -16.48 -3.67 8.49
N SER A 54 -17.02 -3.95 9.68
CA SER A 54 -17.78 -2.97 10.46
C SER A 54 -16.92 -1.74 10.77
N GLY A 55 -17.43 -0.56 10.39
CA GLY A 55 -16.73 0.73 10.52
C GLY A 55 -15.52 0.92 9.59
N VAL A 56 -15.02 -0.13 8.92
CA VAL A 56 -13.79 -0.10 8.11
C VAL A 56 -13.85 0.90 6.97
N ARG A 57 -15.02 1.05 6.33
CA ARG A 57 -15.23 2.02 5.24
C ARG A 57 -15.00 3.47 5.69
N ARG A 58 -15.42 3.82 6.91
CA ARG A 58 -15.28 5.19 7.46
C ARG A 58 -13.87 5.53 7.90
N ILE A 59 -13.01 4.52 8.05
CA ILE A 59 -11.64 4.66 8.55
C ILE A 59 -10.61 4.28 7.49
N GLN A 60 -11.01 4.22 6.21
CA GLN A 60 -10.02 4.11 5.14
C GLN A 60 -9.14 5.36 5.13
N PRO A 61 -7.82 5.22 4.90
CA PRO A 61 -6.91 6.35 4.91
C PRO A 61 -7.31 7.51 3.99
N GLN A 62 -7.83 7.23 2.79
CA GLN A 62 -8.32 8.27 1.89
C GLN A 62 -9.54 9.02 2.45
N HIS A 63 -10.40 8.37 3.23
CA HIS A 63 -11.55 9.04 3.84
C HIS A 63 -11.17 9.83 5.10
N LEU A 64 -10.16 9.36 5.85
CA LEU A 64 -9.71 9.99 7.09
C LEU A 64 -8.87 11.25 6.89
N TYR A 65 -8.04 11.27 5.85
CA TYR A 65 -7.02 12.30 5.66
C TYR A 65 -7.26 13.17 4.43
N THR A 66 -8.25 12.85 3.59
CA THR A 66 -8.66 13.78 2.53
C THR A 66 -9.21 15.06 3.18
N PRO A 67 -8.73 16.23 2.74
CA PRO A 67 -9.30 17.48 3.21
C PRO A 67 -10.78 17.64 2.95
N ALA A 68 -11.55 17.90 4.01
CA ALA A 68 -12.98 18.16 3.92
C ALA A 68 -13.22 19.47 3.15
N GLU A 69 -12.41 20.48 3.43
CA GLU A 69 -12.43 21.78 2.77
C GLU A 69 -12.19 21.67 1.25
N LEU A 70 -11.44 20.66 0.78
CA LEU A 70 -11.22 20.46 -0.65
C LEU A 70 -12.47 19.98 -1.39
N LYS A 71 -13.41 19.34 -0.69
CA LYS A 71 -14.69 18.95 -1.29
C LYS A 71 -15.57 20.16 -1.58
N GLU A 72 -15.41 21.23 -0.80
CA GLU A 72 -16.21 22.45 -0.89
C GLU A 72 -15.70 23.42 -1.99
N LEU A 73 -14.45 23.27 -2.45
CA LEU A 73 -13.79 24.18 -3.40
C LEU A 73 -14.03 23.87 -4.89
N GLY A 74 -15.03 23.05 -5.25
CA GLY A 74 -15.36 22.78 -6.67
C GLY A 74 -14.60 21.63 -7.33
N GLY A 75 -13.98 20.77 -6.52
CA GLY A 75 -13.45 19.46 -6.92
C GLY A 75 -12.12 19.45 -7.69
N LEU A 76 -11.68 20.58 -8.26
CA LEU A 76 -10.40 20.68 -8.99
C LEU A 76 -9.22 20.38 -8.06
N GLU A 77 -9.14 21.10 -6.95
CA GLU A 77 -8.05 20.99 -5.99
C GLU A 77 -8.05 19.59 -5.36
N LEU A 78 -9.24 19.02 -5.13
CA LEU A 78 -9.37 17.64 -4.64
C LEU A 78 -8.86 16.62 -5.67
N ALA A 79 -9.20 16.78 -6.94
CA ALA A 79 -8.73 15.91 -8.01
C ALA A 79 -7.20 15.97 -8.16
N ASN A 80 -6.63 17.17 -8.14
CA ASN A 80 -5.18 17.37 -8.16
C ASN A 80 -4.50 16.84 -6.89
N TRP A 81 -5.14 16.97 -5.73
CA TRP A 81 -4.66 16.35 -4.50
C TRP A 81 -4.57 14.83 -4.64
N PHE A 82 -5.60 14.16 -5.18
CA PHE A 82 -5.54 12.73 -5.47
C PHE A 82 -4.50 12.36 -6.52
N PHE A 83 -4.31 13.20 -7.54
CA PHE A 83 -3.25 13.03 -8.54
C PHE A 83 -1.87 12.97 -7.90
N PHE A 84 -1.49 13.98 -7.12
CA PHE A 84 -0.20 14.02 -6.44
C PHE A 84 -0.08 12.97 -5.34
N LEU A 85 -1.17 12.67 -4.64
CA LEU A 85 -1.21 11.56 -3.69
C LEU A 85 -0.92 10.23 -4.39
N SER A 86 -1.53 9.93 -5.53
CA SER A 86 -1.35 8.65 -6.23
C SER A 86 0.13 8.42 -6.59
N ILE A 87 0.83 9.47 -7.02
CA ILE A 87 2.26 9.42 -7.38
C ILE A 87 3.13 9.00 -6.18
N SER A 88 2.69 9.33 -4.95
CA SER A 88 3.38 8.96 -3.71
C SER A 88 3.18 7.49 -3.33
N GLN A 89 2.14 6.82 -3.84
CA GLN A 89 1.78 5.43 -3.48
C GLN A 89 2.65 4.35 -4.16
N ARG A 90 3.91 4.69 -4.44
CA ARG A 90 4.92 3.77 -4.99
C ARG A 90 5.36 2.76 -3.94
N GLY A 91 5.82 1.60 -4.42
CA GLY A 91 6.29 0.52 -3.54
C GLY A 91 7.42 0.97 -2.61
N GLY A 92 7.35 0.51 -1.35
CA GLY A 92 8.33 0.83 -0.29
C GLY A 92 7.89 1.89 0.71
N LEU A 93 6.76 2.58 0.47
CA LEU A 93 6.12 3.48 1.42
C LEU A 93 4.91 2.79 2.06
N ASN A 94 4.67 3.08 3.34
CA ASN A 94 3.40 2.72 3.97
C ASN A 94 2.33 3.70 3.48
N SER A 95 1.22 3.18 2.96
CA SER A 95 0.17 4.03 2.36
C SER A 95 -0.40 5.05 3.33
N ASP A 96 -0.57 4.73 4.62
CA ASP A 96 -1.10 5.67 5.61
C ASP A 96 -0.12 6.81 5.86
N ASP A 97 1.16 6.49 6.06
CA ASP A 97 2.19 7.51 6.27
C ASP A 97 2.21 8.46 5.06
N SER A 98 2.10 7.91 3.85
CA SER A 98 2.10 8.68 2.61
C SER A 98 0.89 9.61 2.51
N ILE A 99 -0.32 9.11 2.80
CA ILE A 99 -1.55 9.93 2.75
C ILE A 99 -1.52 11.02 3.83
N ARG A 100 -1.11 10.67 5.05
CA ARG A 100 -0.97 11.62 6.16
C ARG A 100 0.01 12.74 5.84
N LEU A 101 1.15 12.41 5.26
CA LEU A 101 2.10 13.43 4.83
C LEU A 101 1.51 14.29 3.73
N THR A 102 0.86 13.71 2.72
CA THR A 102 0.26 14.50 1.64
C THR A 102 -0.78 15.48 2.17
N ARG A 103 -1.61 15.07 3.15
CA ARG A 103 -2.51 15.99 3.86
C ARG A 103 -1.75 17.13 4.52
N ALA A 104 -0.69 16.82 5.26
CA ALA A 104 0.10 17.85 5.92
C ALA A 104 0.83 18.78 4.94
N VAL A 105 1.33 18.25 3.82
CA VAL A 105 1.95 19.06 2.77
C VAL A 105 0.91 19.99 2.15
N TRP A 106 -0.33 19.52 1.94
CA TRP A 106 -1.44 20.38 1.51
C TRP A 106 -1.67 21.52 2.51
N ASP A 107 -1.73 21.23 3.81
CA ASP A 107 -2.00 22.24 4.85
C ASP A 107 -0.94 23.36 4.92
N ARG A 108 0.34 23.05 4.64
CA ARG A 108 1.43 24.05 4.72
C ARG A 108 1.79 24.65 3.37
N ARG A 109 1.61 23.89 2.30
CA ARG A 109 2.14 24.16 0.96
C ARG A 109 1.10 23.78 -0.11
N PRO A 110 -0.09 24.38 -0.09
CA PRO A 110 -1.13 24.10 -1.09
C PRO A 110 -0.69 24.49 -2.50
N ASP A 111 0.25 25.44 -2.63
CA ASP A 111 0.92 25.82 -3.88
C ASP A 111 1.56 24.63 -4.61
N LEU A 112 2.00 23.59 -3.88
CA LEU A 112 2.56 22.38 -4.51
C LEU A 112 1.52 21.54 -5.25
N PHE A 113 0.23 21.75 -5.00
CA PHE A 113 -0.86 21.02 -5.65
C PHE A 113 -1.51 21.83 -6.77
N ASN A 114 -1.14 23.10 -6.91
CA ASN A 114 -1.48 23.94 -8.06
C ASN A 114 -0.43 23.70 -9.17
N PRO A 115 -0.81 23.14 -10.34
CA PRO A 115 0.19 22.72 -11.33
C PRO A 115 1.08 23.84 -11.89
N PRO A 116 0.55 25.03 -12.26
CA PRO A 116 1.40 26.17 -12.65
C PRO A 116 2.44 26.53 -11.60
N GLN A 117 2.04 26.65 -10.32
CA GLN A 117 2.94 27.03 -9.23
C GLN A 117 3.98 25.94 -8.95
N ALA A 118 3.57 24.68 -8.89
CA ALA A 118 4.46 23.56 -8.66
C ALA A 118 5.46 23.34 -9.81
N ALA A 119 5.07 23.63 -11.06
CA ALA A 119 5.94 23.55 -12.23
C ALA A 119 7.05 24.61 -12.22
N ALA A 120 6.77 25.80 -11.68
CA ALA A 120 7.73 26.91 -11.56
C ALA A 120 8.85 26.64 -10.54
N LEU A 121 8.60 25.78 -9.55
CA LEU A 121 9.58 25.43 -8.53
C LEU A 121 10.66 24.46 -9.03
N SER A 122 11.89 24.57 -8.53
CA SER A 122 12.90 23.54 -8.76
C SER A 122 12.59 22.25 -7.97
N PRO A 123 13.06 21.08 -8.43
CA PRO A 123 12.93 19.83 -7.65
C PRO A 123 13.59 19.90 -6.27
N ARG A 124 14.59 20.78 -6.09
CA ARG A 124 15.26 21.00 -4.79
C ARG A 124 14.33 21.74 -3.82
N GLU A 125 13.58 22.72 -4.30
CA GLU A 125 12.62 23.48 -3.48
C GLU A 125 11.45 22.63 -3.07
N ILE A 126 10.84 21.88 -3.99
CA ILE A 126 9.76 20.92 -3.68
C ILE A 126 10.23 19.91 -2.64
N ARG A 127 11.45 19.36 -2.82
CA ARG A 127 12.04 18.44 -1.85
C ARG A 127 12.23 19.10 -0.47
N ARG A 128 12.71 20.35 -0.42
CA ARG A 128 12.93 21.07 0.84
C ARG A 128 11.60 21.33 1.55
N ALA A 129 10.56 21.70 0.81
CA ALA A 129 9.22 21.91 1.33
C ALA A 129 8.66 20.64 1.99
N ILE A 130 8.69 19.51 1.27
CA ILE A 130 8.22 18.23 1.78
C ILE A 130 9.04 17.76 3.00
N LEU A 131 10.36 17.96 2.99
CA LEU A 131 11.21 17.64 4.15
C LEU A 131 10.89 18.50 5.37
N GLY A 132 10.63 19.79 5.17
CA GLY A 132 10.23 20.70 6.25
C GLY A 132 8.98 20.19 6.95
N VAL A 133 7.95 19.83 6.17
CA VAL A 133 6.71 19.26 6.72
C VAL A 133 6.96 17.88 7.37
N ALA A 134 7.73 17.00 6.73
CA ALA A 134 8.00 15.66 7.25
C ALA A 134 8.75 15.67 8.60
N ALA A 135 9.56 16.69 8.88
CA ALA A 135 10.27 16.85 10.14
C ALA A 135 9.32 17.03 11.34
N GLU A 136 8.12 17.58 11.11
CA GLU A 136 7.09 17.76 12.15
C GLU A 136 6.49 16.42 12.62
N PHE A 137 6.40 15.42 11.73
CA PHE A 137 5.80 14.10 12.02
C PHE A 137 6.76 13.14 12.70
N TYR A 138 8.06 13.34 12.53
CA TYR A 138 9.10 12.51 13.11
C TYR A 138 10.14 13.36 13.84
N PRO A 139 9.79 13.90 15.02
CA PRO A 139 10.68 14.76 15.82
C PRO A 139 11.95 14.06 16.33
N LYS A 140 12.10 12.76 16.05
CA LYS A 140 13.34 12.01 16.19
C LYS A 140 13.59 11.27 14.89
N ILE A 141 14.82 11.38 14.40
CA ILE A 141 15.44 10.61 13.31
C ILE A 141 15.05 9.14 13.45
N SER A 142 13.93 8.75 12.87
CA SER A 142 13.45 7.37 12.88
C SER A 142 13.36 6.93 11.43
N GLY A 143 13.91 5.76 11.15
CA GLY A 143 14.26 5.38 9.78
C GLY A 143 15.59 5.99 9.35
N ALA A 144 16.25 5.29 8.45
CA ALA A 144 17.67 5.46 8.13
C ALA A 144 18.08 6.73 7.37
N THR A 145 17.17 7.68 7.25
CA THR A 145 17.37 8.98 6.58
C THR A 145 16.81 10.12 7.42
N GLY A 146 16.46 9.85 8.68
CA GLY A 146 15.97 10.84 9.63
C GLY A 146 14.56 11.37 9.41
N GLY A 147 13.84 10.93 8.36
CA GLY A 147 12.49 11.37 8.03
C GLY A 147 11.48 10.24 7.83
N GLY A 148 11.65 9.07 8.48
CA GLY A 148 10.72 7.95 8.36
C GLY A 148 10.70 7.28 6.99
N SER A 149 9.66 6.47 6.74
CA SER A 149 9.32 5.89 5.43
C SER A 149 9.32 6.98 4.35
N LEU A 150 8.84 8.18 4.69
CA LEU A 150 8.57 9.30 3.79
C LEU A 150 9.78 9.99 3.16
N SER A 151 10.98 9.73 3.68
CA SER A 151 12.23 10.17 3.05
C SER A 151 12.70 9.22 1.92
N PHE A 152 12.06 8.06 1.76
CA PHE A 152 12.37 7.10 0.71
C PHE A 152 12.09 7.69 -0.68
N LYS A 153 13.11 7.68 -1.53
CA LYS A 153 13.06 8.18 -2.93
C LYS A 153 12.60 9.62 -3.09
N LEU A 154 12.69 10.45 -2.05
CA LEU A 154 12.16 11.82 -2.09
C LEU A 154 12.76 12.70 -3.21
N ARG A 155 14.02 12.48 -3.60
CA ARG A 155 14.63 13.16 -4.76
C ARG A 155 13.91 12.83 -6.08
N GLU A 156 13.62 11.53 -6.29
CA GLU A 156 12.88 11.05 -7.46
C GLU A 156 11.45 11.60 -7.43
N PHE A 157 10.83 11.58 -6.25
CA PHE A 157 9.48 12.08 -6.02
C PHE A 157 9.33 13.56 -6.35
N ALA A 158 10.19 14.43 -5.78
CA ALA A 158 10.15 15.87 -6.05
C ALA A 158 10.37 16.19 -7.53
N ARG A 159 11.24 15.43 -8.21
CA ARG A 159 11.44 15.56 -9.66
C ARG A 159 10.16 15.20 -10.43
N HIS A 160 9.55 14.06 -10.11
CA HIS A 160 8.31 13.65 -10.78
C HIS A 160 7.14 14.56 -10.45
N TRP A 161 7.07 15.09 -9.23
CA TRP A 161 6.07 16.08 -8.83
C TRP A 161 6.12 17.31 -9.75
N ARG A 162 7.31 17.93 -9.91
CA ARG A 162 7.48 19.07 -10.84
C ARG A 162 7.12 18.71 -12.28
N LEU A 163 7.67 17.60 -12.80
CA LEU A 163 7.49 17.22 -14.20
C LEU A 163 6.03 16.88 -14.51
N ASN A 164 5.33 16.26 -13.57
CA ASN A 164 3.92 15.93 -13.72
C ASN A 164 3.05 17.18 -13.58
N ALA A 165 3.40 18.14 -12.70
CA ALA A 165 2.75 19.44 -12.65
C ALA A 165 2.87 20.20 -13.97
N ALA A 166 4.08 20.23 -14.55
CA ALA A 166 4.30 20.87 -15.86
C ALA A 166 3.51 20.19 -16.99
N ALA A 167 3.44 18.86 -17.01
CA ALA A 167 2.65 18.13 -18.00
C ALA A 167 1.13 18.35 -17.80
N LEU A 168 0.67 18.41 -16.55
CA LEU A 168 -0.72 18.67 -16.21
C LEU A 168 -1.15 20.08 -16.60
N ASP A 169 -0.30 21.06 -16.36
CA ASP A 169 -0.52 22.44 -16.80
C ASP A 169 -0.55 22.54 -18.34
N ALA A 170 0.54 22.15 -19.01
CA ALA A 170 0.71 22.36 -20.45
C ALA A 170 -0.24 21.55 -21.34
N HIS A 171 -0.73 20.39 -20.90
CA HIS A 171 -1.50 19.48 -21.74
C HIS A 171 -2.91 19.17 -21.24
N TRP A 172 -3.22 19.56 -20.01
CA TRP A 172 -4.49 19.23 -19.34
C TRP A 172 -5.06 20.43 -18.58
N GLY A 173 -4.57 21.65 -18.82
CA GLY A 173 -5.11 22.89 -18.25
C GLY A 173 -4.99 22.97 -16.72
N GLY A 174 -4.06 22.24 -16.13
CA GLY A 174 -3.87 22.20 -14.69
C GLY A 174 -4.94 21.41 -13.92
N ASP A 175 -5.78 20.62 -14.60
CA ASP A 175 -6.84 19.82 -13.97
C ASP A 175 -6.78 18.37 -14.47
N VAL A 176 -6.52 17.44 -13.56
CA VAL A 176 -6.44 16.01 -13.90
C VAL A 176 -7.75 15.44 -14.45
N ARG A 177 -8.91 16.05 -14.14
CA ARG A 177 -10.22 15.63 -14.65
C ARG A 177 -10.29 15.76 -16.18
N ASN A 178 -9.51 16.67 -16.76
CA ASN A 178 -9.46 16.87 -18.22
C ASN A 178 -8.87 15.68 -18.99
N VAL A 179 -8.23 14.72 -18.30
CA VAL A 179 -7.84 13.44 -18.88
C VAL A 179 -9.06 12.57 -19.22
N PHE A 180 -10.18 12.76 -18.52
CA PHE A 180 -11.34 11.86 -18.47
C PHE A 180 -12.61 12.46 -19.10
N THR A 181 -12.47 13.45 -19.99
CA THR A 181 -13.61 14.16 -20.60
C THR A 181 -14.32 13.37 -21.69
N GLU A 182 -13.59 12.54 -22.43
CA GLU A 182 -14.13 11.73 -23.52
C GLU A 182 -14.34 10.29 -23.07
N PRO A 183 -15.46 9.62 -23.39
CA PRO A 183 -15.69 8.22 -23.06
C PRO A 183 -14.61 7.32 -23.66
N ARG A 184 -13.82 6.66 -22.79
CA ARG A 184 -12.76 5.72 -23.18
C ARG A 184 -12.72 4.53 -22.22
N THR A 185 -12.10 3.45 -22.64
CA THR A 185 -11.77 2.31 -21.78
C THR A 185 -10.62 2.65 -20.84
N PHE A 186 -10.48 1.88 -19.76
CA PHE A 186 -9.36 2.01 -18.82
C PHE A 186 -7.99 2.02 -19.52
N GLU A 187 -7.77 1.11 -20.46
CA GLU A 187 -6.47 1.00 -21.14
C GLU A 187 -6.23 2.16 -22.11
N GLU A 188 -7.26 2.65 -22.80
CA GLU A 188 -7.14 3.83 -23.66
C GLU A 188 -6.78 5.09 -22.87
N TYR A 189 -7.38 5.31 -21.70
CA TYR A 189 -6.96 6.40 -20.81
C TYR A 189 -5.54 6.19 -20.27
N PHE A 190 -5.15 4.96 -19.95
CA PHE A 190 -3.79 4.68 -19.49
C PHE A 190 -2.77 5.05 -20.57
N LEU A 191 -2.97 4.60 -21.81
CA LEU A 191 -2.07 4.89 -22.93
C LEU A 191 -1.98 6.38 -23.24
N LEU A 192 -3.08 7.12 -23.07
CA LEU A 192 -3.13 8.58 -23.25
C LEU A 192 -2.14 9.31 -22.33
N ILE A 193 -1.95 8.81 -21.11
CA ILE A 193 -1.11 9.43 -20.08
C ILE A 193 0.16 8.63 -19.73
N ASP A 194 0.42 7.51 -20.41
CA ASP A 194 1.65 6.76 -20.24
C ASP A 194 2.80 7.52 -20.90
N ARG A 195 3.75 7.99 -20.09
CA ARG A 195 4.96 8.66 -20.58
C ARG A 195 5.85 7.72 -21.40
N GLY A 196 5.75 6.41 -21.15
CA GLY A 196 6.64 5.39 -21.66
C GLY A 196 8.02 5.38 -20.97
N SER A 197 8.74 4.25 -21.08
CA SER A 197 10.11 4.10 -20.55
C SER A 197 11.20 4.48 -21.55
N GLN A 198 10.84 4.87 -22.78
CA GLN A 198 11.81 5.21 -23.83
C GLN A 198 12.53 6.53 -23.51
N LYS A 199 13.75 6.72 -24.03
CA LYS A 199 14.45 8.02 -23.92
C LYS A 199 13.79 9.06 -24.84
N PRO A 200 13.87 10.37 -24.52
CA PRO A 200 13.51 11.42 -25.46
C PRO A 200 14.19 11.20 -26.83
N PRO A 201 13.55 11.51 -27.97
CA PRO A 201 12.29 12.26 -28.13
C PRO A 201 11.01 11.41 -28.16
N LYS A 202 11.10 10.07 -28.03
CA LYS A 202 9.96 9.15 -28.21
C LYS A 202 9.00 9.06 -27.00
N GLN A 203 9.14 9.95 -26.02
CA GLN A 203 8.26 9.96 -24.85
C GLN A 203 6.98 10.75 -25.15
N ASN A 204 5.83 10.23 -24.70
CA ASN A 204 4.56 10.94 -24.82
C ASN A 204 4.61 12.24 -23.97
N PRO A 205 4.62 13.43 -24.58
CA PRO A 205 4.76 14.70 -23.84
C PRO A 205 3.58 14.94 -22.88
N ARG A 206 2.40 14.39 -23.17
CA ARG A 206 1.18 14.48 -22.35
C ARG A 206 1.17 13.50 -21.17
N GLY A 207 2.10 12.53 -21.17
CA GLY A 207 2.15 11.47 -20.17
C GLY A 207 2.89 11.84 -18.88
N PHE A 208 2.59 11.11 -17.81
CA PHE A 208 3.09 11.38 -16.46
C PHE A 208 4.19 10.42 -16.01
N TYR A 209 5.23 10.96 -15.37
CA TYR A 209 6.37 10.21 -14.89
C TYR A 209 6.00 9.26 -13.74
N GLY A 210 6.30 7.97 -13.97
CA GLY A 210 6.07 6.87 -13.04
C GLY A 210 4.60 6.59 -12.75
N MET A 211 3.71 7.01 -13.66
CA MET A 211 2.32 6.58 -13.73
C MET A 211 2.27 5.15 -14.28
N ARG A 212 2.47 4.14 -13.42
CA ARG A 212 2.29 2.73 -13.78
C ARG A 212 0.82 2.35 -13.66
N ARG A 213 0.37 1.28 -14.33
CA ARG A 213 -1.04 0.81 -14.26
C ARG A 213 -1.59 0.70 -12.85
N LYS A 214 -0.81 0.21 -11.87
CA LYS A 214 -1.21 0.22 -10.45
C LYS A 214 -1.56 1.63 -9.95
N ILE A 215 -0.67 2.59 -10.18
CA ILE A 215 -0.82 3.97 -9.70
C ILE A 215 -2.00 4.63 -10.41
N PHE A 216 -2.14 4.39 -11.71
CA PHE A 216 -3.26 4.86 -12.49
C PHE A 216 -4.60 4.28 -12.04
N SER A 217 -4.65 2.97 -11.76
CA SER A 217 -5.83 2.31 -11.19
C SER A 217 -6.24 2.97 -9.87
N LEU A 218 -5.28 3.27 -9.00
CA LEU A 218 -5.55 3.94 -7.72
C LEU A 218 -6.05 5.37 -7.90
N LEU A 219 -5.47 6.13 -8.83
CA LEU A 219 -5.92 7.48 -9.15
C LEU A 219 -7.39 7.47 -9.59
N ILE A 220 -7.73 6.67 -10.61
CA ILE A 220 -9.11 6.62 -11.12
C ILE A 220 -10.06 6.12 -10.03
N PHE A 221 -9.64 5.12 -9.25
CA PHE A 221 -10.44 4.61 -8.15
C PHE A 221 -10.87 5.74 -7.21
N TRP A 222 -9.96 6.63 -6.80
CA TRP A 222 -10.33 7.77 -5.97
C TRP A 222 -11.12 8.83 -6.72
N LEU A 223 -10.77 9.16 -7.97
CA LEU A 223 -11.52 10.17 -8.72
C LEU A 223 -12.99 9.75 -8.92
N ILE A 224 -13.27 8.47 -9.16
CA ILE A 224 -14.64 7.96 -9.28
C ILE A 224 -15.29 7.81 -7.90
N GLU A 225 -14.60 7.26 -6.89
CA GLU A 225 -15.16 7.07 -5.53
C GLU A 225 -15.61 8.40 -4.91
N PHE A 226 -14.94 9.49 -5.25
CA PHE A 226 -15.26 10.86 -4.79
C PHE A 226 -16.06 11.67 -5.83
N GLU A 227 -16.61 11.02 -6.86
CA GLU A 227 -17.50 11.65 -7.86
C GLU A 227 -16.87 12.83 -8.62
N LEU A 228 -15.54 12.83 -8.77
CA LEU A 228 -14.77 13.87 -9.47
C LEU A 228 -14.71 13.63 -10.98
N VAL A 229 -14.94 12.39 -11.40
CA VAL A 229 -15.09 11.99 -12.81
C VAL A 229 -16.22 10.96 -12.92
N SER A 230 -16.83 10.90 -14.10
CA SER A 230 -17.89 9.93 -14.37
C SER A 230 -17.43 8.50 -14.18
N TYR A 231 -18.34 7.63 -13.74
CA TYR A 231 -18.06 6.22 -13.61
C TYR A 231 -17.78 5.59 -14.99
N PHE A 232 -16.70 4.83 -15.06
CA PHE A 232 -16.43 3.89 -16.15
C PHE A 232 -15.86 2.59 -15.56
N ARG A 233 -15.73 1.57 -16.39
CA ARG A 233 -15.26 0.25 -15.95
C ARG A 233 -13.77 0.31 -15.59
N ILE A 234 -13.45 -0.06 -14.35
CA ILE A 234 -12.08 -0.03 -13.81
C ILE A 234 -11.68 -1.39 -13.21
N PRO A 235 -10.39 -1.73 -13.23
CA PRO A 235 -9.86 -2.94 -12.61
C PRO A 235 -9.78 -2.82 -11.08
N LEU A 236 -9.39 -3.91 -10.42
CA LEU A 236 -8.90 -3.84 -9.05
C LEU A 236 -7.58 -3.04 -8.98
N VAL A 237 -7.38 -2.31 -7.88
CA VAL A 237 -6.08 -1.70 -7.58
C VAL A 237 -5.14 -2.75 -7.01
N VAL A 238 -4.30 -3.35 -7.87
CA VAL A 238 -3.45 -4.47 -7.48
C VAL A 238 -2.12 -3.99 -6.89
N ASP A 239 -2.04 -3.98 -5.56
CA ASP A 239 -0.79 -3.91 -4.81
C ASP A 239 -0.41 -5.29 -4.22
N PHE A 240 0.60 -5.33 -3.35
CA PHE A 240 0.99 -6.59 -2.73
C PHE A 240 -0.08 -7.15 -1.77
N HIS A 241 -0.89 -6.29 -1.14
CA HIS A 241 -1.93 -6.74 -0.22
C HIS A 241 -3.02 -7.46 -1.01
N VAL A 242 -3.53 -6.85 -2.07
CA VAL A 242 -4.52 -7.46 -2.96
C VAL A 242 -3.94 -8.71 -3.60
N LEU A 243 -2.71 -8.64 -4.13
CA LEU A 243 -2.05 -9.80 -4.74
C LEU A 243 -1.91 -10.96 -3.76
N ARG A 244 -1.49 -10.69 -2.52
CA ARG A 244 -1.43 -11.71 -1.46
C ARG A 244 -2.80 -12.31 -1.18
N ALA A 245 -3.85 -11.49 -1.08
CA ALA A 245 -5.21 -11.99 -0.84
C ALA A 245 -5.64 -12.97 -1.94
N LEU A 246 -5.44 -12.59 -3.21
CA LEU A 246 -5.80 -13.42 -4.35
C LEU A 246 -5.07 -14.77 -4.33
N ILE A 247 -3.78 -14.78 -3.99
CA ILE A 247 -3.00 -16.04 -3.90
C ILE A 247 -3.45 -16.86 -2.68
N GLN A 248 -3.61 -16.26 -1.51
CA GLN A 248 -3.98 -16.98 -0.28
C GLN A 248 -5.36 -17.63 -0.37
N LEU A 249 -6.30 -16.95 -1.02
CA LEU A 249 -7.67 -17.42 -1.24
C LEU A 249 -7.77 -18.38 -2.43
N GLY A 250 -6.66 -18.68 -3.13
CA GLY A 250 -6.64 -19.58 -4.28
C GLY A 250 -7.29 -19.01 -5.55
N VAL A 251 -7.63 -17.72 -5.57
CA VAL A 251 -8.17 -17.04 -6.76
C VAL A 251 -7.11 -16.90 -7.85
N LEU A 252 -5.87 -16.54 -7.44
CA LEU A 252 -4.73 -16.41 -8.34
C LEU A 252 -3.78 -17.59 -8.15
N GLN A 253 -3.57 -18.33 -9.23
CA GLN A 253 -2.59 -19.41 -9.31
C GLN A 253 -1.32 -18.89 -9.97
N VAL A 254 -0.18 -19.12 -9.32
CA VAL A 254 1.14 -18.66 -9.77
C VAL A 254 2.09 -19.83 -9.92
N ASN A 255 3.07 -19.69 -10.83
CA ASN A 255 4.17 -20.64 -10.92
C ASN A 255 5.22 -20.36 -9.83
N TRP A 256 5.25 -21.22 -8.82
CA TRP A 256 6.20 -21.12 -7.72
C TRP A 256 7.59 -21.58 -8.13
N LYS A 257 8.60 -20.77 -7.83
CA LYS A 257 10.00 -21.13 -8.00
C LYS A 257 10.74 -20.98 -6.67
N PRO A 258 11.80 -21.75 -6.40
CA PRO A 258 12.60 -21.52 -5.20
C PRO A 258 13.05 -20.06 -5.12
N LEU A 259 12.91 -19.46 -3.93
CA LEU A 259 13.33 -18.08 -3.65
C LEU A 259 14.77 -17.84 -4.13
N GLY A 260 15.66 -18.81 -3.96
CA GLY A 260 17.03 -18.78 -4.45
C GLY A 260 17.89 -17.74 -3.74
N ARG A 261 19.15 -17.61 -4.17
CA ARG A 261 20.13 -16.69 -3.57
C ARG A 261 19.71 -15.22 -3.72
N GLY A 262 19.00 -14.89 -4.80
CA GLY A 262 18.73 -13.52 -5.20
C GLY A 262 19.99 -12.82 -5.71
N ASN A 263 19.83 -11.58 -6.19
CA ASN A 263 20.93 -10.71 -6.56
C ASN A 263 20.65 -9.28 -6.04
N PRO A 264 20.70 -9.06 -4.71
CA PRO A 264 20.40 -7.75 -4.16
C PRO A 264 21.54 -6.78 -4.50
N LYS A 265 21.18 -5.55 -4.88
CA LYS A 265 22.15 -4.45 -5.05
C LYS A 265 22.80 -4.00 -3.75
N ILE A 266 22.27 -4.45 -2.61
CA ILE A 266 22.72 -4.08 -1.26
C ILE A 266 23.06 -5.37 -0.52
N GLU A 267 24.32 -5.53 -0.11
CA GLU A 267 24.81 -6.74 0.55
C GLU A 267 24.03 -7.06 1.83
N ALA A 268 23.70 -6.03 2.62
CA ALA A 268 22.89 -6.18 3.83
C ALA A 268 21.54 -6.87 3.57
N ARG A 269 21.00 -6.82 2.34
CA ARG A 269 19.74 -7.45 1.92
C ARG A 269 19.90 -8.87 1.35
N LEU A 270 21.09 -9.47 1.43
CA LEU A 270 21.33 -10.86 1.04
C LEU A 270 20.36 -11.84 1.71
N ARG A 271 19.80 -12.73 0.90
CA ARG A 271 18.81 -13.71 1.35
C ARG A 271 19.49 -14.76 2.23
N PRO A 272 19.01 -14.98 3.48
CA PRO A 272 19.52 -16.04 4.34
C PRO A 272 19.44 -17.41 3.66
N ARG A 273 20.46 -18.26 3.84
CA ARG A 273 20.53 -19.61 3.22
C ARG A 273 19.28 -20.45 3.54
N ALA A 274 18.81 -20.39 4.78
CA ALA A 274 17.64 -21.11 5.27
C ALA A 274 16.30 -20.69 4.65
N LEU A 275 16.27 -19.61 3.86
CA LEU A 275 15.06 -19.15 3.18
C LEU A 275 15.04 -19.47 1.68
N ARG A 276 16.18 -19.84 1.09
CA ARG A 276 16.35 -19.94 -0.37
C ARG A 276 15.50 -21.05 -1.00
N GLN A 277 15.16 -22.07 -0.23
CA GLN A 277 14.36 -23.21 -0.68
C GLN A 277 12.85 -22.92 -0.67
N TYR A 278 12.39 -21.86 0.01
CA TYR A 278 10.96 -21.59 0.06
C TYR A 278 10.40 -21.26 -1.33
N PRO A 279 9.22 -21.77 -1.69
CA PRO A 279 8.57 -21.42 -2.94
C PRO A 279 8.23 -19.92 -2.95
N ALA A 280 8.54 -19.23 -4.03
CA ALA A 280 8.34 -17.81 -4.18
C ALA A 280 7.90 -17.43 -5.60
N VAL A 281 7.18 -16.31 -5.70
CA VAL A 281 6.87 -15.65 -6.97
C VAL A 281 7.37 -14.21 -6.91
N HIS A 282 8.08 -13.80 -7.95
CA HIS A 282 8.53 -12.42 -8.08
C HIS A 282 7.36 -11.56 -8.54
N VAL A 283 7.08 -10.49 -7.80
CA VAL A 283 6.06 -9.50 -8.15
C VAL A 283 6.62 -8.54 -9.21
N HIS A 284 6.60 -8.97 -10.46
CA HIS A 284 6.96 -8.13 -11.62
C HIS A 284 5.76 -7.36 -12.17
N GLU A 285 6.04 -6.29 -12.92
CA GLU A 285 5.02 -5.46 -13.56
C GLU A 285 4.12 -6.25 -14.51
N THR A 286 4.69 -7.19 -15.27
CA THR A 286 3.91 -8.11 -16.14
C THR A 286 2.86 -8.91 -15.38
N LEU A 287 3.21 -9.42 -14.19
CA LEU A 287 2.26 -10.17 -13.34
C LEU A 287 1.13 -9.24 -12.87
N ILE A 288 1.49 -8.04 -12.39
CA ILE A 288 0.50 -7.04 -11.94
C ILE A 288 -0.43 -6.64 -13.09
N ASN A 289 0.11 -6.39 -14.29
CA ASN A 289 -0.68 -6.02 -15.46
C ASN A 289 -1.64 -7.14 -15.90
N GLN A 290 -1.22 -8.41 -15.83
CA GLN A 290 -2.11 -9.55 -16.11
C GLN A 290 -3.27 -9.61 -15.11
N VAL A 291 -3.02 -9.40 -13.82
CA VAL A 291 -4.09 -9.37 -12.80
C VAL A 291 -5.01 -8.16 -13.00
N ILE A 292 -4.46 -6.98 -13.31
CA ILE A 292 -5.23 -5.77 -13.61
C ILE A 292 -6.17 -6.02 -14.79
N GLY A 293 -5.63 -6.47 -15.93
CA GLY A 293 -6.42 -6.73 -17.14
C GLY A 293 -7.53 -7.76 -16.89
N TRP A 294 -7.18 -8.92 -16.32
CA TRP A 294 -8.15 -9.94 -15.95
C TRP A 294 -9.23 -9.40 -15.00
N SER A 295 -8.84 -8.65 -13.97
CA SER A 295 -9.80 -8.14 -12.99
C SER A 295 -10.79 -7.14 -13.59
N CYS A 296 -10.36 -6.34 -14.57
CA CYS A 296 -11.25 -5.42 -15.28
C CYS A 296 -12.37 -6.21 -15.98
N ASP A 297 -11.97 -7.16 -16.83
CA ASP A 297 -12.91 -7.98 -17.61
C ASP A 297 -13.82 -8.80 -16.68
N PHE A 298 -13.24 -9.39 -15.63
CA PHE A 298 -13.96 -10.22 -14.68
C PHE A 298 -15.03 -9.42 -13.92
N LEU A 299 -14.68 -8.27 -13.35
CA LEU A 299 -15.61 -7.43 -12.59
C LEU A 299 -16.75 -6.90 -13.47
N ILE A 300 -16.47 -6.60 -14.75
CA ILE A 300 -17.48 -6.20 -15.73
C ILE A 300 -18.48 -7.33 -15.97
N ARG A 301 -17.99 -8.52 -16.33
CA ARG A 301 -18.84 -9.68 -16.66
C ARG A 301 -19.68 -10.12 -15.47
N GLU A 302 -19.13 -10.05 -14.27
CA GLU A 302 -19.81 -10.47 -13.04
C GLU A 302 -20.65 -9.37 -12.38
N ASN A 303 -20.67 -8.16 -12.96
CA ASN A 303 -21.34 -6.99 -12.42
C ASN A 303 -20.99 -6.70 -10.94
N LEU A 304 -19.69 -6.73 -10.63
CA LEU A 304 -19.17 -6.51 -9.29
C LEU A 304 -18.56 -5.12 -9.14
N SER A 305 -18.81 -4.50 -7.98
CA SER A 305 -18.25 -3.20 -7.64
C SER A 305 -16.74 -3.29 -7.44
N PRO A 306 -15.91 -2.60 -8.27
CA PRO A 306 -14.46 -2.57 -8.07
C PRO A 306 -14.11 -1.94 -6.70
N PHE A 307 -14.93 -1.03 -6.20
CA PHE A 307 -14.74 -0.37 -4.91
C PHE A 307 -14.90 -1.31 -3.74
N ASP A 308 -15.99 -2.09 -3.73
CA ASP A 308 -16.31 -2.97 -2.63
C ASP A 308 -15.36 -4.17 -2.60
N VAL A 309 -15.09 -4.76 -3.76
CA VAL A 309 -14.14 -5.88 -3.89
C VAL A 309 -12.71 -5.42 -3.59
N GLY A 310 -12.28 -4.30 -4.20
CA GLY A 310 -10.92 -3.77 -4.04
C GLY A 310 -10.59 -3.38 -2.61
N ASN A 311 -11.43 -2.55 -1.99
CA ASN A 311 -11.25 -2.17 -0.59
C ASN A 311 -11.43 -3.38 0.34
N GLY A 312 -12.39 -4.27 0.07
CA GLY A 312 -12.60 -5.47 0.87
C GLY A 312 -11.37 -6.39 0.89
N LEU A 313 -10.80 -6.73 -0.27
CA LEU A 313 -9.59 -7.54 -0.38
C LEU A 313 -8.38 -6.87 0.26
N TRP A 314 -8.21 -5.57 0.05
CA TRP A 314 -7.10 -4.82 0.61
C TRP A 314 -7.15 -4.82 2.15
N ASN A 315 -8.32 -4.54 2.75
CA ASN A 315 -8.49 -4.55 4.21
C ASN A 315 -8.39 -5.95 4.81
N LEU A 316 -8.97 -6.96 4.15
CA LEU A 316 -8.84 -8.37 4.54
C LEU A 316 -7.36 -8.75 4.66
N SER A 317 -6.59 -8.49 3.60
CA SER A 317 -5.15 -8.79 3.58
C SER A 317 -4.39 -7.99 4.62
N ARG A 318 -4.55 -6.66 4.60
CA ARG A 318 -3.73 -5.74 5.38
C ARG A 318 -3.93 -5.88 6.88
N VAL A 319 -5.14 -6.23 7.34
CA VAL A 319 -5.47 -6.26 8.77
C VAL A 319 -5.61 -7.69 9.27
N LEU A 320 -6.54 -8.45 8.68
CA LEU A 320 -6.90 -9.77 9.19
C LEU A 320 -5.80 -10.78 8.84
N CYS A 321 -5.47 -10.92 7.55
CA CYS A 321 -4.39 -11.83 7.13
C CYS A 321 -3.05 -11.41 7.71
N ALA A 322 -2.79 -10.11 7.90
CA ALA A 322 -1.54 -9.66 8.54
C ALA A 322 -1.45 -10.05 10.02
N SER A 323 -2.56 -10.34 10.69
CA SER A 323 -2.61 -10.73 12.11
C SER A 323 -2.38 -12.22 12.31
N TYR A 324 -2.70 -13.05 11.30
CA TYR A 324 -2.40 -14.49 11.31
C TYR A 324 -0.91 -14.75 11.53
N TYR A 325 -0.59 -15.64 12.48
CA TYR A 325 0.79 -15.89 12.90
C TYR A 325 1.68 -16.46 11.78
N GLY A 326 1.13 -17.33 10.91
CA GLY A 326 1.86 -17.86 9.75
C GLY A 326 2.24 -16.79 8.70
N ASN A 327 1.55 -15.65 8.70
CA ASN A 327 1.89 -14.51 7.83
C ASN A 327 2.92 -13.55 8.47
N LYS A 328 3.51 -13.93 9.62
CA LYS A 328 4.59 -13.17 10.26
C LYS A 328 5.96 -13.64 9.77
N SER A 329 6.91 -12.72 9.81
CA SER A 329 8.32 -12.94 9.53
C SER A 329 9.15 -12.38 10.68
N GLU A 330 10.20 -13.09 11.07
CA GLU A 330 11.19 -12.60 12.03
C GLU A 330 12.30 -11.90 11.26
N SER A 331 12.62 -10.66 11.63
CA SER A 331 13.66 -9.86 10.97
C SER A 331 14.89 -9.69 11.87
N VAL A 332 16.06 -9.60 11.25
CA VAL A 332 17.32 -9.22 11.91
C VAL A 332 17.82 -7.89 11.38
N ARG A 333 18.54 -7.16 12.23
CA ARG A 333 19.20 -5.91 11.82
C ARG A 333 20.54 -6.23 11.15
N ARG A 334 20.75 -5.66 9.97
CA ARG A 334 22.02 -5.73 9.23
C ARG A 334 22.48 -4.34 8.83
N PHE A 335 23.76 -4.08 8.98
CA PHE A 335 24.36 -2.80 8.61
C PHE A 335 24.85 -2.86 7.16
N ASP A 336 24.50 -1.85 6.39
CA ASP A 336 25.02 -1.56 5.07
C ASP A 336 26.14 -0.51 5.23
N PRO A 337 27.41 -0.89 5.01
CA PRO A 337 28.55 0.01 5.18
C PRO A 337 28.58 1.11 4.12
N GLU A 338 28.19 0.82 2.87
CA GLU A 338 28.19 1.79 1.77
C GLU A 338 27.15 2.89 2.00
N ALA A 339 25.92 2.50 2.39
CA ALA A 339 24.86 3.45 2.69
C ALA A 339 24.91 3.99 4.14
N ARG A 340 25.85 3.50 4.96
CA ARG A 340 25.96 3.76 6.42
C ARG A 340 24.62 3.59 7.15
N LYS A 341 23.90 2.51 6.85
CA LYS A 341 22.48 2.35 7.17
C LYS A 341 22.16 0.99 7.76
N TRP A 342 21.28 0.97 8.76
CA TRP A 342 20.67 -0.28 9.25
C TRP A 342 19.43 -0.66 8.44
N HIS A 343 19.37 -1.93 8.07
CA HIS A 343 18.23 -2.57 7.43
C HIS A 343 17.67 -3.66 8.34
N ASN A 344 16.34 -3.71 8.47
CA ASN A 344 15.67 -4.91 8.96
C ASN A 344 15.47 -5.83 7.76
N VAL A 345 15.91 -7.08 7.87
CA VAL A 345 15.80 -8.09 6.81
C VAL A 345 15.23 -9.37 7.38
N THR A 346 14.29 -9.96 6.67
CA THR A 346 13.65 -11.23 7.00
C THR A 346 14.71 -12.33 7.14
N ALA A 347 14.75 -12.93 8.34
CA ALA A 347 15.67 -13.98 8.73
C ALA A 347 15.00 -15.34 8.81
N LYS A 348 13.76 -15.39 9.31
CA LYS A 348 12.98 -16.62 9.50
C LYS A 348 11.52 -16.39 9.17
N LEU A 349 10.87 -17.46 8.71
CA LEU A 349 9.43 -17.53 8.45
C LEU A 349 8.78 -18.50 9.44
N VAL A 350 7.50 -18.30 9.71
CA VAL A 350 6.69 -19.22 10.51
C VAL A 350 6.07 -20.24 9.55
N ASN A 351 6.61 -21.47 9.55
CA ASN A 351 6.15 -22.54 8.65
C ASN A 351 5.10 -23.45 9.30
N SER A 352 4.45 -24.30 8.50
CA SER A 352 3.36 -25.18 8.94
C SER A 352 3.80 -26.16 10.04
N ALA A 353 5.03 -26.69 9.98
CA ALA A 353 5.58 -27.56 11.02
C ALA A 353 5.64 -26.86 12.39
N LYS A 354 5.97 -25.56 12.42
CA LYS A 354 5.91 -24.74 13.63
C LYS A 354 4.46 -24.50 14.05
N LEU A 355 3.57 -24.18 13.10
CA LEU A 355 2.16 -23.86 13.38
C LEU A 355 1.34 -25.05 13.90
N ASN A 356 1.71 -26.29 13.57
CA ASN A 356 1.02 -27.48 14.08
C ASN A 356 1.23 -27.71 15.59
N ARG A 357 2.14 -26.97 16.25
CA ARG A 357 2.41 -27.10 17.69
C ARG A 357 1.78 -25.94 18.45
N VAL A 358 0.82 -26.20 19.34
CA VAL A 358 0.17 -25.16 20.17
C VAL A 358 1.20 -24.27 20.89
N SER A 359 2.25 -24.88 21.44
CA SER A 359 3.32 -24.19 22.18
C SER A 359 4.15 -23.22 21.33
N ALA A 360 4.11 -23.32 20.00
CA ALA A 360 4.83 -22.43 19.10
C ALA A 360 4.09 -21.12 18.79
N TRP A 361 2.80 -21.06 19.10
CA TRP A 361 1.99 -19.85 18.97
C TRP A 361 2.29 -18.89 20.13
N PRO A 362 2.20 -17.56 19.91
CA PRO A 362 2.33 -16.59 21.00
C PRO A 362 1.31 -16.88 22.12
N LYS A 363 1.73 -16.79 23.39
CA LYS A 363 0.83 -17.02 24.55
C LYS A 363 -0.45 -16.18 24.51
N ASN A 364 -0.36 -14.95 23.98
CA ASN A 364 -1.49 -14.03 23.84
C ASN A 364 -2.04 -13.99 22.40
N TYR A 365 -1.86 -15.07 21.63
CA TYR A 365 -2.37 -15.13 20.27
C TYR A 365 -3.90 -15.09 20.27
N ARG A 366 -4.45 -14.20 19.44
CA ARG A 366 -5.89 -14.10 19.20
C ARG A 366 -6.17 -14.65 17.82
N ASP A 367 -6.91 -15.75 17.77
CA ASP A 367 -7.26 -16.39 16.50
C ASP A 367 -8.38 -15.64 15.78
N LEU A 368 -8.01 -14.55 15.12
CA LEU A 368 -8.95 -13.75 14.34
C LEU A 368 -9.46 -14.49 13.09
N CYS A 369 -8.75 -15.52 12.62
CA CYS A 369 -9.17 -16.30 11.45
C CYS A 369 -10.47 -17.07 11.71
N ARG A 370 -10.76 -17.44 12.97
CA ARG A 370 -12.02 -18.09 13.36
C ARG A 370 -13.28 -17.31 12.95
N TYR A 371 -13.18 -15.98 12.88
CA TYR A 371 -14.27 -15.09 12.49
C TYR A 371 -14.19 -14.65 11.02
N CYS A 372 -13.19 -15.14 10.29
CA CYS A 372 -13.01 -14.84 8.88
C CYS A 372 -13.94 -15.75 8.07
N PRO A 373 -14.91 -15.19 7.32
CA PRO A 373 -15.76 -16.02 6.46
C PRO A 373 -14.98 -16.69 5.31
N PHE A 374 -13.77 -16.18 5.02
CA PHE A 374 -12.92 -16.67 3.96
C PHE A 374 -11.87 -17.69 4.42
N GLU A 375 -11.81 -18.04 5.71
CA GLU A 375 -10.80 -18.99 6.23
C GLU A 375 -10.82 -20.33 5.46
N ARG A 376 -12.01 -20.80 5.08
CA ARG A 376 -12.18 -22.03 4.29
C ARG A 376 -11.45 -22.02 2.94
N TYR A 377 -11.14 -20.84 2.40
CA TYR A 377 -10.40 -20.69 1.15
C TYR A 377 -8.90 -20.46 1.37
N CYS A 378 -8.47 -20.18 2.59
CA CYS A 378 -7.08 -19.89 2.91
C CYS A 378 -6.24 -21.17 2.82
N GLY A 379 -5.53 -21.36 1.70
CA GLY A 379 -4.64 -22.51 1.52
C GLY A 379 -3.21 -22.25 2.00
N LEU A 380 -2.76 -21.00 1.98
CA LEU A 380 -1.33 -20.67 2.07
C LEU A 380 -1.02 -19.59 3.12
N ALA A 381 0.12 -19.75 3.78
CA ALA A 381 0.76 -18.72 4.60
C ALA A 381 1.72 -17.88 3.74
N ILE A 382 1.38 -16.60 3.54
CA ILE A 382 2.15 -15.66 2.72
C ILE A 382 2.59 -14.45 3.58
N PRO A 383 3.80 -14.51 4.18
CA PRO A 383 4.33 -13.42 4.98
C PRO A 383 4.70 -12.19 4.15
N ALA A 384 4.51 -11.00 4.73
CA ALA A 384 4.80 -9.73 4.04
C ALA A 384 6.28 -9.35 4.01
N GLY A 385 7.09 -9.84 4.96
CA GLY A 385 8.51 -9.49 5.09
C GLY A 385 9.32 -9.68 3.79
N PRO A 386 9.29 -10.89 3.18
CA PRO A 386 9.97 -11.14 1.92
C PRO A 386 9.59 -10.20 0.77
N TYR A 387 8.34 -9.73 0.73
CA TYR A 387 7.91 -8.75 -0.27
C TYR A 387 8.62 -7.41 -0.06
N TYR A 388 8.64 -6.90 1.17
CA TYR A 388 9.28 -5.62 1.48
C TYR A 388 10.81 -5.66 1.35
N ASP A 389 11.41 -6.82 1.60
CA ASP A 389 12.86 -6.98 1.50
C ASP A 389 13.34 -7.24 0.08
N TRP A 390 12.60 -8.06 -0.68
CA TRP A 390 13.07 -8.65 -1.94
C TRP A 390 12.09 -8.57 -3.11
N GLY A 391 10.89 -7.99 -2.93
CA GLY A 391 9.87 -7.90 -3.98
C GLY A 391 9.25 -9.25 -4.37
N GLN A 392 9.24 -10.23 -3.45
CA GLN A 392 8.72 -11.57 -3.72
C GLN A 392 7.67 -11.97 -2.70
N ASN A 393 6.58 -12.59 -3.18
CA ASN A 393 5.65 -13.31 -2.32
C ASN A 393 6.21 -14.71 -2.10
N VAL A 394 6.42 -15.06 -0.84
CA VAL A 394 6.95 -16.38 -0.44
C VAL A 394 5.81 -17.19 0.17
N ASN A 395 5.70 -18.44 -0.21
CA ASN A 395 4.83 -19.41 0.45
C ASN A 395 5.60 -20.01 1.64
N ALA A 396 5.21 -19.68 2.86
CA ALA A 396 5.82 -20.22 4.09
C ALA A 396 5.29 -21.62 4.47
N GLY A 397 4.32 -22.13 3.72
CA GLY A 397 3.64 -23.40 3.96
C GLY A 397 2.11 -23.25 3.90
N GLU A 398 1.41 -24.32 4.25
CA GLU A 398 -0.03 -24.35 4.38
C GLU A 398 -0.53 -23.42 5.49
N HIS A 399 -1.73 -22.87 5.29
CA HIS A 399 -2.50 -22.26 6.36
C HIS A 399 -2.94 -23.33 7.37
N VAL A 400 -2.71 -23.08 8.65
CA VAL A 400 -3.01 -24.00 9.75
C VAL A 400 -3.99 -23.30 10.68
N VAL A 401 -5.16 -23.91 10.87
CA VAL A 401 -6.12 -23.50 11.89
C VAL A 401 -5.46 -23.57 13.26
N TYR A 402 -5.61 -22.54 14.08
CA TYR A 402 -4.97 -22.49 15.40
C TYR A 402 -5.37 -23.72 16.24
N PRO A 403 -4.43 -24.60 16.62
CA PRO A 403 -4.81 -25.86 17.27
C PRO A 403 -5.37 -25.66 18.70
N GLY A 404 -5.12 -24.50 19.32
CA GLY A 404 -5.72 -24.13 20.61
C GLY A 404 -7.09 -23.47 20.51
N ARG A 405 -7.70 -23.39 19.32
CA ARG A 405 -8.97 -22.69 19.06
C ARG A 405 -10.10 -23.14 19.98
N GLU A 406 -10.22 -24.43 20.25
CA GLU A 406 -11.28 -24.98 21.12
C GLU A 406 -11.08 -24.59 22.58
N ALA A 407 -9.84 -24.56 23.07
CA ALA A 407 -9.53 -24.15 24.45
C ALA A 407 -9.76 -22.64 24.71
N THR A 408 -9.86 -21.84 23.65
CA THR A 408 -10.09 -20.38 23.73
C THR A 408 -11.57 -19.96 23.65
N LEU A 409 -12.52 -20.85 23.94
CA LEU A 409 -13.97 -20.58 23.86
C LEU A 409 -14.52 -19.50 24.84
N GLY A 410 -13.67 -18.87 25.65
CA GLY A 410 -14.02 -17.77 26.55
C GLY A 410 -13.97 -16.39 25.91
N GLY A 411 -15.11 -15.94 25.35
CA GLY A 411 -15.63 -14.57 25.49
C GLY A 411 -14.73 -13.37 25.19
N ILE A 412 -14.53 -13.04 23.91
CA ILE A 412 -14.59 -11.63 23.50
C ILE A 412 -15.36 -11.58 22.18
N PRO A 413 -16.57 -11.02 22.16
CA PRO A 413 -17.27 -10.76 20.92
C PRO A 413 -16.46 -9.80 20.04
N TRP A 414 -16.36 -10.12 18.77
CA TRP A 414 -15.45 -9.42 17.84
C TRP A 414 -15.79 -7.93 17.64
N TYR A 415 -17.01 -7.49 17.99
CA TYR A 415 -17.43 -6.08 17.91
C TYR A 415 -16.69 -5.13 18.88
N ASP A 416 -16.04 -5.66 19.92
CA ASP A 416 -15.33 -4.83 20.91
C ASP A 416 -13.81 -4.73 20.68
N LEU A 417 -13.28 -5.35 19.63
CA LEU A 417 -11.87 -5.22 19.30
C LEU A 417 -11.67 -3.99 18.41
N PRO A 418 -10.95 -2.95 18.88
CA PRO A 418 -10.56 -1.86 18.01
C PRO A 418 -9.82 -2.46 16.82
N ILE A 419 -10.39 -2.31 15.63
CA ILE A 419 -9.65 -2.57 14.42
C ILE A 419 -8.54 -1.52 14.42
N ASN A 420 -7.34 -1.92 14.84
CA ASN A 420 -6.12 -1.12 14.77
C ASN A 420 -5.67 -1.06 13.29
N LEU A 421 -6.57 -0.59 12.42
CA LEU A 421 -6.32 -0.26 11.02
C LEU A 421 -5.22 0.79 10.90
N THR A 422 -5.08 1.61 11.94
CA THR A 422 -3.93 2.46 12.18
C THR A 422 -2.97 1.75 13.13
N ARG A 423 -1.80 1.39 12.62
CA ARG A 423 -0.60 1.28 13.45
C ARG A 423 -0.47 2.66 14.12
N ARG A 424 -0.73 2.74 15.43
CA ARG A 424 -0.74 3.96 16.30
C ARG A 424 -2.10 4.67 16.46
N ARG A 425 -3.07 4.05 17.16
CA ARG A 425 -4.03 4.83 17.99
C ARG A 425 -3.33 5.65 19.10
N ASN A 426 -2.05 5.36 19.41
CA ASN A 426 -1.25 6.14 20.36
C ASN A 426 -0.62 7.42 19.76
N ASN A 427 -0.81 7.69 18.47
CA ASN A 427 -0.66 9.05 17.97
C ASN A 427 -2.08 9.58 17.91
N THR A 428 -2.44 10.37 18.92
CA THR A 428 -3.66 11.17 19.01
C THR A 428 -4.15 11.59 17.63
N VAL A 429 -5.47 11.52 17.44
CA VAL A 429 -6.17 12.29 16.40
C VAL A 429 -5.47 13.64 16.30
N TRP A 430 -4.87 13.91 15.15
CA TRP A 430 -4.19 15.17 14.93
C TRP A 430 -5.30 16.22 14.84
N ASP A 431 -5.52 16.93 15.93
CA ASP A 431 -6.60 17.92 16.12
C ASP A 431 -6.26 19.29 15.49
N GLY A 432 -5.29 19.30 14.56
CA GLY A 432 -4.76 20.52 13.97
C GLY A 432 -3.83 21.32 14.89
N ARG A 433 -3.59 20.89 16.14
CA ARG A 433 -2.74 21.62 17.08
C ARG A 433 -1.44 20.85 17.31
N LEU A 434 -0.32 21.58 17.28
CA LEU A 434 0.97 21.03 17.71
C LEU A 434 0.81 20.47 19.13
N PRO A 435 1.41 19.31 19.46
CA PRO A 435 1.60 18.95 20.85
C PRO A 435 2.36 20.11 21.51
N LYS A 436 1.73 20.80 22.47
CA LYS A 436 2.46 21.74 23.33
C LYS A 436 3.68 20.98 23.82
N ALA A 437 4.87 21.54 23.60
CA ALA A 437 6.09 20.94 24.08
C ALA A 437 5.94 20.69 25.58
N THR A 438 5.64 19.45 25.97
CA THR A 438 5.67 19.07 27.36
C THR A 438 7.15 19.12 27.71
N VAL A 439 7.57 20.21 28.36
CA VAL A 439 8.82 20.24 29.10
C VAL A 439 8.71 19.05 30.05
N ILE A 440 9.47 17.99 29.76
CA ILE A 440 9.61 16.86 30.67
C ILE A 440 10.42 17.39 31.84
N GLY A 441 9.74 18.07 32.77
CA GLY A 441 10.21 18.23 34.12
C GLY A 441 10.41 16.83 34.66
N LYS A 442 11.67 16.43 34.87
CA LYS A 442 12.00 15.24 35.63
C LYS A 442 11.21 15.34 36.94
N LYS A 443 10.34 14.36 37.22
CA LYS A 443 9.86 14.12 38.58
C LYS A 443 11.08 13.82 39.46
N THR A 444 11.66 14.86 40.05
CA THR A 444 12.42 14.72 41.29
C THR A 444 11.42 14.32 42.35
N ARG A 445 11.64 13.16 42.96
CA ARG A 445 10.99 12.78 44.21
C ARG A 445 11.30 13.87 45.24
N GLU A 446 10.29 14.63 45.64
CA GLU A 446 10.34 15.43 46.86
C GLU A 446 10.51 14.47 48.03
N LYS A 447 11.71 14.48 48.62
CA LYS A 447 11.90 14.16 50.03
C LYS A 447 12.17 15.51 50.71
N ASN A 448 11.29 15.86 51.63
CA ASN A 448 11.44 16.96 52.58
C ASN A 448 12.83 16.97 53.19
N LEU A 449 13.58 18.08 53.08
CA LEU A 449 14.57 18.57 54.04
C LEU A 449 14.77 20.09 53.79
N PRO A 450 15.20 20.85 54.81
CA PRO A 450 14.94 22.28 54.94
C PRO A 450 15.86 23.17 54.09
N THR A 451 15.37 24.38 53.87
CA THR A 451 16.05 25.59 53.42
C THR A 451 17.44 25.72 54.07
N ASP A 452 18.49 25.64 53.26
CA ASP A 452 19.59 26.61 53.18
C ASP A 452 20.73 26.06 52.31
N GLN A 453 21.42 26.98 51.61
CA GLN A 453 22.64 26.82 50.82
C GLN A 453 22.49 26.48 49.32
N LEU A 454 22.60 27.53 48.51
CA LEU A 454 23.03 27.51 47.11
C LEU A 454 24.48 27.03 47.00
N THR A 455 24.74 26.01 46.17
CA THR A 455 26.10 25.76 45.64
C THR A 455 26.04 25.23 44.21
N LEU A 456 26.63 26.00 43.29
CA LEU A 456 26.91 25.60 41.92
C LEU A 456 28.06 24.59 41.88
N THR A 457 27.87 23.46 41.21
CA THR A 457 28.97 22.56 40.83
C THR A 457 28.84 22.10 39.38
N THR A 458 29.87 22.39 38.59
CA THR A 458 30.02 21.92 37.20
C THR A 458 30.66 20.53 37.14
N ARG A 459 30.42 19.85 36.03
CA ARG A 459 30.88 18.50 35.71
C ARG A 459 32.42 18.41 35.71
N ARG A 460 32.95 17.54 36.59
CA ARG A 460 34.31 16.95 36.62
C ARG A 460 35.42 17.74 37.36
N GLY A 461 35.51 17.46 38.67
CA GLY A 461 36.72 16.89 39.30
C GLY A 461 38.02 17.71 39.41
N ARG A 462 38.23 18.23 40.64
CA ARG A 462 39.46 18.66 41.35
C ARG A 462 39.70 20.18 41.49
N ARG A 463 39.81 20.57 42.77
CA ARG A 463 40.16 21.88 43.36
C ARG A 463 41.66 22.19 43.20
N LEU A 464 42.01 23.48 43.07
CA LEU A 464 42.88 24.25 44.00
C LEU A 464 43.09 25.68 43.42
N VAL A 465 42.47 26.70 44.01
CA VAL A 465 43.08 27.77 44.85
C VAL A 465 44.09 28.64 44.08
N ARG A 466 43.61 29.71 43.45
CA ARG A 466 43.62 31.07 44.01
C ARG A 466 42.50 31.89 43.38
#